data_AF-W2R2L0-F1
#
_entry.id   AF-W2R2L0-F1
#
_cell.length_a   1.000
_cell.length_b   1.000
_cell.length_c   1.000
_cell.angle_alpha   90.00
_cell.angle_beta   90.00
_cell.angle_gamma   90.00
#
_symmetry.space_group_name_H-M   'P 1'
#
loop_
_entity.id
_entity.type
_entity.pdbx_description
1 polymer ?
#
loop_
_entity_poly.entity_id
_entity_poly.type
_entity_poly.pdbx_seq_one_letter_code
_entity_poly.pdbx_strand_id
1 'polypeptide(L)'
;MDSRCNKFWEDGQTLVAAISGSVKIETTQGKILKELRTMSRFLQRNQSQRFSDAAQQKLVDCVGHYVGLGKQGGSMLPVAEATFQTVKDGLAMPFNVVGTKQKKRLLKWYNELIAIVGGDPDAAIASEVVAEPNIEWSVIDIDEDGFLSLMQVETGETSESFRVKKKSAEHKRIKKALENSEVTVVTSGDEIEEIRVENE
;
A
#
# COMPACT_ATOMS: atom_id res chain seq x y z
N MET A 1 -9.10 19.92 -3.01
CA MET A 1 -9.57 18.50 -2.94
C MET A 1 -8.57 17.65 -2.18
N ASP A 2 -7.28 17.81 -2.47
CA ASP A 2 -6.18 17.18 -1.71
C ASP A 2 -6.21 17.49 -0.20
N SER A 3 -6.57 18.73 0.16
CA SER A 3 -6.80 19.13 1.56
C SER A 3 -7.88 18.30 2.26
N ARG A 4 -8.87 17.80 1.51
CA ARG A 4 -9.92 16.93 2.05
C ARG A 4 -9.39 15.52 2.31
N CYS A 5 -8.51 15.00 1.45
CA CYS A 5 -7.84 13.72 1.66
C CYS A 5 -6.92 13.76 2.89
N ASN A 6 -6.15 14.84 3.06
CA ASN A 6 -5.32 15.05 4.25
C ASN A 6 -6.18 15.09 5.51
N LYS A 7 -7.32 15.80 5.47
CA LYS A 7 -8.24 15.86 6.60
C LYS A 7 -8.80 14.48 6.98
N PHE A 8 -9.23 13.66 6.02
CA PHE A 8 -9.66 12.29 6.31
C PHE A 8 -8.55 11.48 6.99
N TRP A 9 -7.31 11.64 6.55
CA TRP A 9 -6.17 10.94 7.15
C TRP A 9 -5.86 11.39 8.59
N GLU A 10 -5.92 12.69 8.88
CA GLU A 10 -5.73 13.23 10.23
C GLU A 10 -6.87 12.85 11.18
N ASP A 11 -8.12 13.03 10.73
CA ASP A 11 -9.32 12.66 11.48
C ASP A 11 -9.34 11.15 11.75
N GLY A 12 -9.00 10.32 10.75
CA GLY A 12 -8.94 8.87 10.88
C GLY A 12 -7.92 8.37 11.90
N GLN A 13 -6.70 8.92 11.90
CA GLN A 13 -5.70 8.60 12.95
C GLN A 13 -6.20 8.93 14.34
N THR A 14 -6.85 10.10 14.49
CA THR A 14 -7.40 10.55 15.77
C THR A 14 -8.50 9.61 16.25
N LEU A 15 -9.41 9.20 15.37
CA LEU A 15 -10.49 8.28 15.72
C LEU A 15 -9.98 6.87 16.06
N VAL A 16 -8.98 6.36 15.34
CA VAL A 16 -8.39 5.05 15.61
C VAL A 16 -7.66 5.05 16.95
N ALA A 17 -6.86 6.08 17.22
CA ALA A 17 -6.19 6.25 18.53
C ALA A 17 -7.22 6.35 19.67
N ALA A 18 -8.34 7.04 19.43
CA ALA A 18 -9.42 7.16 20.40
C ALA A 18 -10.17 5.85 20.65
N ILE A 19 -10.20 4.89 19.71
CA ILE A 19 -10.77 3.55 19.95
C ILE A 19 -9.87 2.73 20.87
N SER A 20 -8.56 2.75 20.65
CA SER A 20 -7.60 1.94 21.40
C SER A 20 -7.48 2.32 22.88
N GLY A 21 -7.90 3.54 23.26
CA GLY A 21 -7.77 4.06 24.62
C GLY A 21 -9.07 4.39 25.36
N SER A 22 -10.26 4.07 24.82
CA SER A 22 -11.53 4.62 25.31
C SER A 22 -12.54 3.59 25.82
N VAL A 23 -13.28 3.96 26.87
CA VAL A 23 -14.47 3.27 27.40
C VAL A 23 -15.73 3.52 26.52
N LYS A 24 -15.67 4.49 25.59
CA LYS A 24 -16.79 4.91 24.72
C LYS A 24 -16.65 4.40 23.28
N ILE A 25 -16.36 3.11 23.13
CA ILE A 25 -16.11 2.46 21.84
C ILE A 25 -17.26 2.72 20.84
N GLU A 26 -18.50 2.57 21.26
CA GLU A 26 -19.68 2.75 20.39
C GLU A 26 -19.82 4.17 19.82
N THR A 27 -19.49 5.19 20.63
CA THR A 27 -19.57 6.59 20.18
C THR A 27 -18.48 6.88 19.14
N THR A 28 -17.27 6.39 19.37
CA THR A 28 -16.17 6.56 18.42
C THR A 28 -16.41 5.77 17.15
N GLN A 29 -16.95 4.55 17.26
CA GLN A 29 -17.40 3.74 16.13
C GLN A 29 -18.44 4.49 15.29
N GLY A 30 -19.45 5.10 15.90
CA GLY A 30 -20.45 5.90 15.18
C GLY A 30 -19.84 7.07 14.39
N LYS A 31 -18.77 7.69 14.90
CA LYS A 31 -18.02 8.73 14.16
C LYS A 31 -17.27 8.15 12.97
N ILE A 32 -16.61 7.00 13.14
CA ILE A 32 -15.92 6.29 12.06
C ILE A 32 -16.90 5.92 10.95
N LEU A 33 -18.07 5.36 11.28
CA LEU A 33 -19.09 5.01 10.29
C LEU A 33 -19.57 6.24 9.50
N LYS A 34 -19.72 7.38 10.17
CA LYS A 34 -20.09 8.65 9.52
C LYS A 34 -18.98 9.15 8.60
N GLU A 35 -17.72 8.99 9.00
CA GLU A 35 -16.56 9.36 8.20
C GLU A 35 -16.43 8.48 6.96
N LEU A 36 -16.48 7.15 7.10
CA LEU A 36 -16.47 6.19 5.99
C LEU A 36 -17.58 6.48 4.97
N ARG A 37 -18.81 6.75 5.45
CA ARG A 37 -19.92 7.19 4.57
C ARG A 37 -19.61 8.50 3.84
N THR A 38 -18.90 9.41 4.49
CA THR A 38 -18.48 10.69 3.88
C THR A 38 -17.38 10.47 2.84
N MET A 39 -16.44 9.56 3.09
CA MET A 39 -15.39 9.16 2.15
C MET A 39 -15.98 8.49 0.92
N SER A 40 -16.88 7.52 1.10
CA SER A 40 -17.61 6.85 0.01
C SER A 40 -18.29 7.86 -0.93
N ARG A 41 -19.08 8.80 -0.37
CA ARG A 41 -19.71 9.89 -1.15
C ARG A 41 -18.70 10.83 -1.81
N PHE A 42 -17.57 11.07 -1.14
CA PHE A 42 -16.49 11.89 -1.70
C PHE A 42 -15.88 11.20 -2.92
N LEU A 43 -15.60 9.90 -2.86
CA LEU A 43 -15.10 9.13 -4.00
C LEU A 43 -16.10 9.15 -5.16
N GLN A 44 -17.37 8.82 -4.90
CA GLN A 44 -18.42 8.78 -5.91
C GLN A 44 -18.62 10.12 -6.64
N ARG A 45 -18.51 11.25 -5.93
CA ARG A 45 -18.66 12.59 -6.53
C ARG A 45 -17.46 13.05 -7.35
N ASN A 46 -16.29 12.46 -7.12
CA ASN A 46 -15.03 12.96 -7.67
C ASN A 46 -14.36 11.96 -8.63
N GLN A 47 -15.16 11.13 -9.31
CA GLN A 47 -14.68 10.12 -10.26
C GLN A 47 -13.93 10.69 -11.47
N SER A 48 -14.15 11.96 -11.83
CA SER A 48 -13.46 12.62 -12.92
C SER A 48 -12.25 13.46 -12.48
N GLN A 49 -12.02 13.58 -11.16
CA GLN A 49 -11.02 14.51 -10.64
C GLN A 49 -9.71 13.79 -10.31
N ARG A 50 -8.64 14.22 -10.97
CA ARG A 50 -7.29 13.72 -10.70
C ARG A 50 -6.78 14.28 -9.37
N PHE A 51 -6.58 13.40 -8.40
CA PHE A 51 -5.90 13.74 -7.13
C PHE A 51 -4.38 13.60 -7.30
N SER A 52 -3.61 14.38 -6.53
CA SER A 52 -2.16 14.15 -6.46
C SER A 52 -1.85 12.79 -5.82
N ASP A 53 -0.70 12.22 -6.15
CA ASP A 53 -0.28 10.91 -5.60
C ASP A 53 -0.20 10.95 -4.08
N ALA A 54 0.24 12.06 -3.50
CA ALA A 54 0.25 12.27 -2.05
C ALA A 54 -1.16 12.24 -1.44
N ALA A 55 -2.14 12.88 -2.08
CA ALA A 55 -3.53 12.87 -1.63
C ALA A 55 -4.17 11.49 -1.79
N GLN A 56 -3.86 10.76 -2.86
CA GLN A 56 -4.30 9.38 -3.06
C GLN A 56 -3.74 8.47 -1.96
N GLN A 57 -2.44 8.57 -1.68
CA GLN A 57 -1.77 7.82 -0.62
C GLN A 57 -2.43 8.07 0.74
N LYS A 58 -2.70 9.33 1.10
CA LYS A 58 -3.37 9.70 2.36
C LYS A 58 -4.77 9.12 2.48
N LEU A 59 -5.53 9.13 1.38
CA LEU A 59 -6.88 8.54 1.36
C LEU A 59 -6.82 7.02 1.56
N VAL A 60 -5.87 6.33 0.92
CA VAL A 60 -5.70 4.88 1.07
C VAL A 60 -5.16 4.51 2.45
N ASP A 61 -4.23 5.28 3.00
CA ASP A 61 -3.71 5.05 4.35
C ASP A 61 -4.79 5.24 5.42
N CYS A 62 -5.68 6.24 5.24
CA CYS A 62 -6.87 6.41 6.07
C CYS A 62 -7.76 5.15 6.05
N VAL A 63 -8.08 4.63 4.85
CA VAL A 63 -8.83 3.37 4.70
C VAL A 63 -8.08 2.22 5.39
N GLY A 64 -6.75 2.14 5.25
CA GLY A 64 -5.92 1.14 5.89
C GLY A 64 -6.02 1.13 7.42
N HIS A 65 -6.15 2.29 8.06
CA HIS A 65 -6.40 2.36 9.51
C HIS A 65 -7.71 1.69 9.91
N TYR A 66 -8.79 1.90 9.16
CA TYR A 66 -10.09 1.27 9.44
C TYR A 66 -10.12 -0.21 9.04
N VAL A 67 -9.37 -0.64 8.02
CA VAL A 67 -9.17 -2.06 7.71
C VAL A 67 -8.56 -2.78 8.92
N GLY A 68 -7.51 -2.18 9.52
CA GLY A 68 -6.89 -2.71 10.73
C GLY A 68 -7.88 -2.87 11.90
N LEU A 69 -8.78 -1.91 12.09
CA LEU A 69 -9.85 -2.00 13.09
C LEU A 69 -10.90 -3.06 12.72
N GLY A 70 -11.34 -3.11 11.47
CA GLY A 70 -12.34 -4.07 11.00
C GLY A 70 -11.88 -5.52 11.14
N LYS A 71 -10.57 -5.78 10.99
CA LYS A 71 -9.95 -7.09 11.23
C LYS A 71 -10.04 -7.59 12.66
N GLN A 72 -10.32 -6.72 13.63
CA GLN A 72 -10.52 -7.14 15.02
C GLN A 72 -11.82 -7.95 15.21
N GLY A 73 -12.76 -7.88 14.25
CA GLY A 73 -14.01 -8.63 14.28
C GLY A 73 -14.92 -8.22 15.45
N GLY A 74 -15.91 -9.06 15.76
CA GLY A 74 -16.82 -8.86 16.88
C GLY A 74 -17.56 -7.51 16.83
N SER A 75 -17.36 -6.66 17.83
CA SER A 75 -17.97 -5.33 17.91
C SER A 75 -17.53 -4.36 16.79
N MET A 76 -16.43 -4.65 16.09
CA MET A 76 -15.93 -3.87 14.95
C MET A 76 -16.48 -4.34 13.61
N LEU A 77 -17.34 -5.36 13.55
CA LEU A 77 -17.96 -5.84 12.31
C LEU A 77 -18.66 -4.71 11.51
N PRO A 78 -19.40 -3.77 12.12
CA PRO A 78 -19.98 -2.65 11.38
C PRO A 78 -18.91 -1.73 10.74
N VAL A 79 -17.73 -1.61 11.35
CA VAL A 79 -16.60 -0.86 10.79
C VAL A 79 -16.02 -1.63 9.60
N ALA A 80 -15.89 -2.96 9.72
CA ALA A 80 -15.44 -3.81 8.62
C ALA A 80 -16.37 -3.69 7.40
N GLU A 81 -17.69 -3.76 7.59
CA GLU A 81 -18.70 -3.58 6.54
C GLU A 81 -18.61 -2.21 5.85
N ALA A 82 -18.56 -1.13 6.63
CA ALA A 82 -18.48 0.22 6.09
C ALA A 82 -17.14 0.49 5.37
N THR A 83 -16.06 -0.11 5.89
CA THR A 83 -14.73 -0.03 5.26
C THR A 83 -14.72 -0.82 3.96
N PHE A 84 -15.32 -2.01 3.95
CA PHE A 84 -15.45 -2.84 2.76
C PHE A 84 -16.20 -2.11 1.64
N GLN A 85 -17.29 -1.42 1.97
CA GLN A 85 -18.00 -0.59 0.98
C GLN A 85 -17.13 0.55 0.46
N THR A 86 -16.34 1.20 1.32
CA THR A 86 -15.43 2.28 0.91
C THR A 86 -14.30 1.77 0.03
N VAL A 87 -13.79 0.56 0.31
CA VAL A 87 -12.82 -0.14 -0.55
C VAL A 87 -13.43 -0.44 -1.92
N LYS A 88 -14.67 -0.94 -1.98
CA LYS A 88 -15.39 -1.15 -3.26
C LYS A 88 -15.55 0.14 -4.05
N ASP A 89 -15.94 1.23 -3.39
CA ASP A 89 -16.06 2.54 -4.04
C ASP A 89 -14.70 3.03 -4.57
N GLY A 90 -13.62 2.81 -3.82
CA GLY A 90 -12.25 3.13 -4.24
C GLY A 90 -11.77 2.31 -5.44
N LEU A 91 -12.12 1.01 -5.49
CA LEU A 91 -11.80 0.14 -6.62
C LEU A 91 -12.57 0.52 -7.90
N ALA A 92 -13.81 0.97 -7.74
CA ALA A 92 -14.63 1.46 -8.85
C ALA A 92 -14.15 2.81 -9.42
N MET A 93 -13.26 3.52 -8.72
CA MET A 93 -12.68 4.77 -9.24
C MET A 93 -11.82 4.48 -10.47
N PRO A 94 -11.78 5.37 -11.47
CA PRO A 94 -10.89 5.16 -12.62
C PRO A 94 -9.42 5.39 -12.22
N PHE A 95 -8.50 4.81 -13.00
CA PHE A 95 -7.06 4.78 -12.69
C PHE A 95 -6.40 6.17 -12.67
N ASN A 96 -7.02 7.16 -13.32
CA ASN A 96 -6.61 8.56 -13.23
C ASN A 96 -6.91 9.20 -11.87
N VAL A 97 -7.72 8.57 -11.02
CA VAL A 97 -8.07 9.04 -9.67
C VAL A 97 -7.44 8.18 -8.58
N VAL A 98 -7.39 6.86 -8.78
CA VAL A 98 -6.70 5.92 -7.89
C VAL A 98 -5.71 5.11 -8.71
N GLY A 99 -4.43 5.42 -8.54
CA GLY A 99 -3.36 4.78 -9.30
C GLY A 99 -3.22 3.28 -9.00
N THR A 100 -2.46 2.58 -9.86
CA THR A 100 -2.31 1.12 -9.82
C THR A 100 -1.82 0.60 -8.47
N LYS A 101 -0.81 1.25 -7.85
CA LYS A 101 -0.29 0.87 -6.52
C LYS A 101 -1.38 0.88 -5.46
N GLN A 102 -2.22 1.92 -5.47
CA GLN A 102 -3.33 2.07 -4.54
C GLN A 102 -4.43 1.04 -4.79
N LYS A 103 -4.77 0.77 -6.06
CA LYS A 103 -5.75 -0.26 -6.40
C LYS A 103 -5.32 -1.66 -6.01
N LYS A 104 -4.03 -2.00 -6.16
CA LYS A 104 -3.48 -3.28 -5.66
C LYS A 104 -3.69 -3.42 -4.15
N ARG A 105 -3.40 -2.36 -3.38
CA ARG A 105 -3.66 -2.34 -1.91
C ARG A 105 -5.15 -2.50 -1.60
N LEU A 106 -6.02 -1.79 -2.31
CA LEU A 106 -7.48 -1.91 -2.13
C LEU A 106 -8.00 -3.30 -2.49
N LEU A 107 -7.49 -3.95 -3.55
CA LEU A 107 -7.85 -5.32 -3.93
C LEU A 107 -7.46 -6.32 -2.84
N LYS A 108 -6.25 -6.19 -2.30
CA LYS A 108 -5.82 -7.00 -1.16
C LYS A 108 -6.78 -6.86 0.02
N TRP A 109 -7.13 -5.63 0.39
CA TRP A 109 -8.07 -5.39 1.49
C TRP A 109 -9.49 -5.84 1.19
N TYR A 110 -9.93 -5.79 -0.06
CA TYR A 110 -11.22 -6.34 -0.47
C TYR A 110 -11.29 -7.84 -0.15
N ASN A 111 -10.28 -8.61 -0.54
CA ASN A 111 -10.22 -10.05 -0.28
C ASN A 111 -10.07 -10.39 1.21
N GLU A 112 -9.38 -9.56 1.97
CA GLU A 112 -9.28 -9.73 3.43
C GLU A 112 -10.61 -9.43 4.13
N LEU A 113 -11.33 -8.38 3.69
CA LEU A 113 -12.57 -7.94 4.32
C LEU A 113 -13.79 -8.77 3.92
N ILE A 114 -13.85 -9.31 2.69
CA ILE A 114 -14.99 -10.12 2.25
C ILE A 114 -15.17 -11.38 3.13
N ALA A 115 -14.05 -11.97 3.57
CA ALA A 115 -14.05 -13.10 4.49
C ALA A 115 -14.57 -12.73 5.89
N ILE A 116 -14.34 -11.49 6.33
CA ILE A 116 -14.76 -10.99 7.66
C ILE A 116 -16.24 -10.60 7.65
N VAL A 117 -16.70 -9.98 6.58
CA VAL A 117 -18.07 -9.47 6.43
C VAL A 117 -19.06 -10.59 6.08
N GLY A 118 -18.58 -11.82 5.86
CA GLY A 118 -19.43 -12.95 5.47
C GLY A 118 -19.98 -12.80 4.05
N GLY A 119 -19.23 -12.12 3.17
CA GLY A 119 -19.53 -12.09 1.75
C GLY A 119 -19.26 -13.46 1.11
N ASP A 120 -19.79 -13.65 -0.09
CA ASP A 120 -19.56 -14.89 -0.84
C ASP A 120 -18.05 -15.07 -1.12
N PRO A 121 -17.40 -16.12 -0.60
CA PRO A 121 -15.98 -16.38 -0.85
C PRO A 121 -15.70 -16.65 -2.34
N ASP A 122 -16.69 -17.09 -3.13
CA ASP A 122 -16.55 -17.21 -4.58
C ASP A 122 -16.60 -15.84 -5.29
N ALA A 123 -17.10 -14.80 -4.61
CA ALA A 123 -17.02 -13.41 -5.06
C ALA A 123 -15.71 -12.72 -4.64
N ALA A 124 -14.83 -13.41 -3.90
CA ALA A 124 -13.47 -12.95 -3.72
C ALA A 124 -12.87 -12.75 -5.11
N ILE A 125 -12.39 -11.54 -5.38
CA ILE A 125 -11.79 -11.27 -6.67
C ILE A 125 -10.53 -12.12 -6.67
N ALA A 126 -10.46 -13.08 -7.61
CA ALA A 126 -9.23 -13.80 -7.93
C ALA A 126 -8.22 -12.73 -8.30
N SER A 127 -7.56 -12.22 -7.27
CA SER A 127 -6.41 -11.38 -7.42
C SER A 127 -5.40 -12.41 -7.89
N GLU A 128 -5.22 -12.49 -9.20
CA GLU A 128 -3.88 -12.22 -9.67
C GLU A 128 -3.46 -10.88 -9.03
N VAL A 129 -3.06 -10.95 -7.76
CA VAL A 129 -1.74 -10.50 -7.42
C VAL A 129 -0.89 -11.28 -8.41
N VAL A 130 -0.74 -10.74 -9.63
CA VAL A 130 0.52 -10.87 -10.29
C VAL A 130 1.43 -10.26 -9.25
N ALA A 131 1.99 -11.11 -8.37
CA ALA A 131 3.28 -10.83 -7.79
C ALA A 131 4.05 -10.41 -9.03
N GLU A 132 4.32 -9.10 -9.15
CA GLU A 132 5.11 -8.62 -10.27
C GLU A 132 6.32 -9.53 -10.26
N PRO A 133 6.55 -10.26 -11.37
CA PRO A 133 7.45 -11.41 -11.34
C PRO A 133 8.73 -10.92 -10.70
N ASN A 134 9.17 -11.61 -9.65
CA ASN A 134 10.41 -11.23 -8.97
C ASN A 134 11.51 -11.23 -10.03
N ILE A 135 12.03 -10.06 -10.34
CA ILE A 135 13.10 -9.92 -11.31
C ILE A 135 14.39 -9.93 -10.52
N GLU A 136 15.24 -10.91 -10.80
CA GLU A 136 16.59 -10.98 -10.26
C GLU A 136 17.53 -10.16 -11.15
N TRP A 137 18.21 -9.20 -10.54
CA TRP A 137 19.16 -8.32 -11.19
C TRP A 137 20.54 -8.51 -10.57
N SER A 138 21.59 -8.54 -11.39
CA SER A 138 22.95 -8.33 -10.93
C SER A 138 23.19 -6.82 -10.76
N VAL A 139 23.72 -6.41 -9.60
CA VAL A 139 24.17 -5.04 -9.38
C VAL A 139 25.54 -4.87 -10.02
N ILE A 140 25.67 -3.92 -10.93
CA ILE A 140 26.93 -3.54 -11.57
C ILE A 140 27.63 -2.46 -10.76
N ASP A 141 26.88 -1.43 -10.36
CA ASP A 141 27.44 -0.29 -9.64
C ASP A 141 26.39 0.37 -8.72
N ILE A 142 26.87 1.20 -7.80
CA ILE A 142 26.05 2.08 -6.97
C ILE A 142 26.65 3.48 -6.97
N ASP A 143 25.84 4.46 -7.36
CA ASP A 143 26.29 5.85 -7.41
C ASP A 143 26.40 6.50 -6.02
N GLU A 144 26.89 7.74 -5.98
CA GLU A 144 27.03 8.48 -4.72
C GLU A 144 25.70 8.86 -4.05
N ASP A 145 24.61 8.83 -4.81
CA ASP A 145 23.26 9.20 -4.37
C ASP A 145 22.40 7.99 -3.98
N GLY A 146 22.93 6.78 -4.18
CA GLY A 146 22.38 5.48 -3.80
C GLY A 146 21.55 4.81 -4.90
N PHE A 147 21.61 5.27 -6.15
CA PHE A 147 21.01 4.58 -7.29
C PHE A 147 21.85 3.36 -7.66
N LEU A 148 21.16 2.25 -7.92
CA LEU A 148 21.76 0.98 -8.32
C LEU A 148 21.73 0.88 -9.84
N SER A 149 22.88 0.62 -10.44
CA SER A 149 22.94 0.17 -11.84
C SER A 149 22.76 -1.33 -11.86
N LEU A 150 21.57 -1.77 -12.29
CA LEU A 150 21.14 -3.16 -12.33
C LEU A 150 21.22 -3.71 -13.75
N MET A 151 21.56 -4.99 -13.89
CA MET A 151 21.52 -5.72 -15.16
C MET A 151 20.98 -7.13 -14.97
N GLN A 152 20.05 -7.53 -15.83
CA GLN A 152 19.51 -8.88 -15.82
C GLN A 152 20.42 -9.80 -16.65
N VAL A 153 20.91 -10.88 -16.05
CA VAL A 153 21.90 -11.78 -16.66
C VAL A 153 21.34 -12.54 -17.87
N GLU A 154 20.05 -12.90 -17.83
CA GLU A 154 19.41 -13.68 -18.89
C GLU A 154 19.04 -12.86 -20.13
N THR A 155 18.61 -11.61 -19.94
CA THR A 155 18.06 -10.76 -21.01
C THR A 155 19.05 -9.68 -21.46
N GLY A 156 20.02 -9.32 -20.61
CA GLY A 156 20.92 -8.19 -20.81
C GLY A 156 20.26 -6.82 -20.60
N GLU A 157 19.02 -6.75 -20.11
CA GLU A 157 18.34 -5.49 -19.81
C GLU A 157 19.00 -4.79 -18.62
N THR A 158 19.10 -3.45 -18.68
CA THR A 158 19.68 -2.63 -17.61
C THR A 158 18.65 -1.67 -17.02
N SER A 159 18.78 -1.37 -15.72
CA SER A 159 17.89 -0.45 -15.00
C SER A 159 18.65 0.35 -13.95
N GLU A 160 18.41 1.67 -13.90
CA GLU A 160 18.98 2.59 -12.90
C GLU A 160 17.90 3.27 -12.05
N SER A 161 16.69 2.72 -12.06
CA SER A 161 15.52 3.35 -11.41
C SER A 161 15.41 3.06 -9.90
N PHE A 162 16.20 2.11 -9.40
CA PHE A 162 16.12 1.63 -8.04
C PHE A 162 17.14 2.34 -7.15
N ARG A 163 16.70 2.75 -5.96
CA ARG A 163 17.53 3.51 -5.03
C ARG A 163 17.50 2.91 -3.64
N VAL A 164 18.68 2.72 -3.05
CA VAL A 164 18.84 2.43 -1.63
C VAL A 164 19.15 3.70 -0.86
N LYS A 165 18.68 3.77 0.39
CA LYS A 165 18.86 4.96 1.23
C LYS A 165 20.36 5.20 1.50
N LYS A 166 20.86 6.40 1.20
CA LYS A 166 22.25 6.80 1.47
C LYS A 166 22.64 6.55 2.93
N LYS A 167 23.85 6.01 3.14
CA LYS A 167 24.40 5.61 4.47
C LYS A 167 23.62 4.51 5.22
N SER A 168 22.63 3.86 4.60
CA SER A 168 21.95 2.70 5.18
C SER A 168 22.91 1.50 5.33
N ALA A 169 22.50 0.52 6.13
CA ALA A 169 23.21 -0.75 6.24
C ALA A 169 23.32 -1.45 4.87
N GLU A 170 22.24 -1.41 4.09
CA GLU A 170 22.15 -1.97 2.73
C GLU A 170 23.11 -1.29 1.75
N HIS A 171 23.13 0.05 1.70
CA HIS A 171 24.07 0.80 0.86
C HIS A 171 25.53 0.48 1.20
N LYS A 172 25.87 0.33 2.49
CA LYS A 172 27.23 -0.05 2.90
C LYS A 172 27.54 -1.51 2.56
N ARG A 173 26.55 -2.40 2.70
CA ARG A 173 26.67 -3.83 2.36
C ARG A 173 26.92 -4.03 0.87
N ILE A 174 26.10 -3.41 0.02
CA ILE A 174 26.25 -3.47 -1.44
C ILE A 174 27.60 -2.89 -1.87
N LYS A 175 27.94 -1.67 -1.40
CA LYS A 175 29.20 -1.01 -1.79
C LYS A 175 30.44 -1.83 -1.42
N LYS A 176 30.44 -2.48 -0.25
CA LYS A 176 31.55 -3.36 0.17
C LYS A 176 31.57 -4.69 -0.59
N ALA A 177 30.40 -5.23 -0.91
CA ALA A 177 30.26 -6.50 -1.60
C ALA A 177 30.67 -6.40 -3.07
N LEU A 178 30.30 -5.32 -3.77
CA LEU A 178 30.67 -5.08 -5.18
C LEU A 178 32.18 -5.12 -5.45
N GLU A 179 33.01 -4.80 -4.45
CA GLU A 179 34.47 -4.86 -4.59
C GLU A 179 35.00 -6.31 -4.62
N ASN A 180 34.27 -7.29 -4.08
CA ASN A 180 34.78 -8.63 -3.80
C ASN A 180 33.85 -9.78 -4.24
N SER A 181 32.59 -9.49 -4.61
CA SER A 181 31.54 -10.51 -4.79
C SER A 181 30.43 -9.99 -5.68
N GLU A 182 29.70 -10.92 -6.30
CA GLU A 182 28.48 -10.61 -7.02
C GLU A 182 27.35 -10.26 -6.04
N VAL A 183 26.60 -9.21 -6.37
CA VAL A 183 25.45 -8.75 -5.59
C VAL A 183 24.22 -8.88 -6.46
N THR A 184 23.25 -9.64 -6.00
CA THR A 184 21.97 -9.83 -6.68
C THR A 184 20.88 -9.10 -5.92
N VAL A 185 20.03 -8.38 -6.65
CA VAL A 185 18.88 -7.67 -6.10
C VAL A 185 17.62 -8.25 -6.71
N VAL A 186 16.66 -8.58 -5.85
CA VAL A 186 15.35 -9.06 -6.26
C VAL A 186 14.36 -7.90 -6.13
N THR A 187 13.74 -7.53 -7.25
CA THR A 187 12.73 -6.46 -7.28
C THR A 187 11.36 -7.03 -7.58
N SER A 188 10.33 -6.47 -6.94
CA SER A 188 8.93 -6.70 -7.26
C SER A 188 8.32 -5.36 -7.66
N GLY A 189 8.07 -5.19 -8.96
CA GLY A 189 7.62 -3.91 -9.51
C GLY A 189 8.68 -2.81 -9.37
N ASP A 190 8.34 -1.75 -8.64
CA ASP A 190 9.21 -0.59 -8.39
C ASP A 190 9.94 -0.66 -7.04
N GLU A 191 9.83 -1.77 -6.30
CA GLU A 191 10.40 -1.92 -4.96
C GLU A 191 11.48 -3.01 -4.92
N ILE A 192 12.52 -2.78 -4.11
CA ILE A 192 13.54 -3.78 -3.79
C ILE A 192 13.01 -4.64 -2.64
N GLU A 193 12.82 -5.93 -2.90
CA GLU A 193 12.32 -6.89 -1.90
C GLU A 193 13.48 -7.57 -1.16
N GLU A 194 14.55 -7.91 -1.88
CA GLU A 194 15.66 -8.68 -1.32
C GLU A 194 17.00 -8.27 -1.93
N ILE A 195 18.06 -8.30 -1.11
CA ILE A 195 19.45 -8.08 -1.55
C ILE A 195 20.26 -9.29 -1.11
N ARG A 196 20.73 -10.09 -2.07
CA ARG A 196 21.59 -11.25 -1.87
C ARG A 196 23.03 -10.90 -2.22
N VAL A 197 23.97 -11.37 -1.40
CA VAL A 197 25.41 -11.26 -1.67
C VAL A 197 25.93 -12.68 -1.66
N GLU A 198 26.65 -13.09 -2.70
CA GLU A 198 27.01 -14.49 -2.95
C GLU A 198 28.09 -15.08 -1.99
N ASN A 199 28.18 -14.59 -0.75
CA ASN A 199 29.21 -15.00 0.23
C ASN A 199 28.68 -15.19 1.67
N GLU A 200 27.41 -15.58 1.84
CA GLU A 200 26.89 -16.19 3.08
C GLU A 200 26.20 -17.53 2.83
#